data_AF-A0A419GBA7-F1
#
_entry.id   AF-A0A419GBA7-F1
#
_cell.length_a   1.000
_cell.length_b   1.000
_cell.length_c   1.000
_cell.angle_alpha   90.00
_cell.angle_beta   90.00
_cell.angle_gamma   90.00
#
_symmetry.space_group_name_H-M   'P 1'
#
loop_
_entity.id
_entity.type
_entity.pdbx_description
1 polymer ?
#
loop_
_entity_poly.entity_id
_entity_poly.type
_entity_poly.pdbx_seq_one_letter_code
_entity_poly.pdbx_strand_id
1 'polypeptide(L)'
;MLGDWIALIVLGFLWGVQVFLRPFRVSYIRVARVISIALIFCLAFYWSWAQYETWTGTPFASIAYFSKYAGLKFFGPPVIALLAAWVFSRVLRWMNRRYENRFFEEEEIPTASLCVFLTGYPLFFLYLIIVLIEGLVFSLLYSLLSKGRVPLYHVWLPTALFVIIMKIYFLPAVFLAPFTLR
;
A
#
# COMPACT_ATOMS: atom_id res chain seq x y z
N MET A 1 3.34 -13.21 1.53
CA MET A 1 4.23 -13.36 2.70
C MET A 1 5.48 -12.51 2.60
N LEU A 2 6.50 -12.81 1.77
CA LEU A 2 7.75 -12.03 1.80
C LEU A 2 7.57 -10.54 1.44
N GLY A 3 6.71 -10.23 0.47
CA GLY A 3 6.38 -8.83 0.14
C GLY A 3 5.66 -8.10 1.29
N ASP A 4 4.87 -8.81 2.09
CA ASP A 4 4.17 -8.24 3.25
C ASP A 4 5.17 -7.85 4.35
N TRP A 5 6.19 -8.67 4.57
CA TRP A 5 7.28 -8.36 5.51
C TRP A 5 8.11 -7.15 5.07
N ILE A 6 8.43 -7.04 3.77
CA ILE A 6 9.09 -5.84 3.23
C ILE A 6 8.24 -4.60 3.50
N ALA A 7 6.93 -4.68 3.23
CA ALA A 7 6.01 -3.58 3.50
C ALA A 7 5.97 -3.20 4.98
N LEU A 8 5.89 -4.18 5.89
CA LEU A 8 5.91 -3.94 7.35
C LEU A 8 7.20 -3.28 7.81
N ILE A 9 8.36 -3.71 7.31
CA ILE A 9 9.66 -3.12 7.66
C ILE A 9 9.71 -1.66 7.21
N VAL A 10 9.32 -1.37 5.97
CA VAL A 10 9.32 0.00 5.45
C VAL A 10 8.34 0.88 6.22
N LEU A 11 7.10 0.42 6.44
CA LEU A 11 6.08 1.17 7.14
C LEU A 11 6.44 1.37 8.62
N GLY A 12 6.97 0.34 9.28
CA GLY A 12 7.40 0.40 10.68
C GLY A 12 8.57 1.37 10.86
N PHE A 13 9.54 1.35 9.94
CA PHE A 13 10.63 2.31 9.92
C PHE A 13 10.11 3.74 9.72
N LEU A 14 9.25 3.98 8.72
CA LEU A 14 8.67 5.30 8.48
C LEU A 14 7.83 5.80 9.65
N TRP A 15 7.07 4.91 10.29
CA TRP A 15 6.27 5.25 11.46
C TRP A 15 7.15 5.62 12.65
N GLY A 16 8.23 4.87 12.89
CA GLY A 16 9.24 5.23 13.89
C GLY A 16 9.89 6.59 13.60
N VAL A 17 10.29 6.84 12.36
CA VAL A 17 10.83 8.14 11.94
C VAL A 17 9.80 9.25 12.19
N GLN A 18 8.53 9.04 11.87
CA GLN A 18 7.46 10.01 12.09
C GLN A 18 7.23 10.32 13.59
N VAL A 19 7.33 9.32 14.45
CA VAL A 19 7.14 9.46 15.91
C VAL A 19 8.33 10.15 16.56
N PHE A 20 9.57 9.75 16.21
CA PHE A 20 10.78 10.18 16.91
C PHE A 20 11.51 11.36 16.26
N LEU A 21 11.40 11.57 14.95
CA LEU A 21 12.13 12.61 14.21
C LEU A 21 11.16 13.65 13.64
N ARG A 22 11.02 14.77 14.36
CA ARG A 22 10.27 15.95 13.89
C ARG A 22 11.24 17.05 13.44
N PRO A 23 11.00 17.71 12.28
CA PRO A 23 9.87 17.53 11.36
C PRO A 23 10.02 16.33 10.40
N PHE A 24 8.91 15.67 10.08
CA PHE A 24 8.87 14.56 9.15
C PHE A 24 9.06 15.06 7.71
N ARG A 25 10.21 14.78 7.11
CA ARG A 25 10.55 15.32 5.79
C ARG A 25 9.95 14.49 4.66
N VAL A 26 9.36 15.18 3.69
CA VAL A 26 8.80 14.57 2.46
C VAL A 26 9.84 13.76 1.67
N SER A 27 11.13 14.10 1.80
CA SER A 27 12.23 13.36 1.16
C SER A 27 12.30 11.91 1.62
N TYR A 28 12.05 11.62 2.89
CA TYR A 28 12.07 10.24 3.42
C TYR A 28 11.01 9.37 2.74
N ILE A 29 9.81 9.92 2.53
CA ILE A 29 8.71 9.22 1.86
C ILE A 29 9.04 8.95 0.38
N ARG A 30 9.67 9.92 -0.30
CA ARG A 30 10.07 9.76 -1.71
C ARG A 30 11.10 8.65 -1.86
N VAL A 31 12.11 8.63 -1.00
CA VAL A 31 13.14 7.57 -0.99
C VAL A 31 12.51 6.23 -0.66
N ALA A 32 11.71 6.15 0.40
CA ALA A 32 11.03 4.92 0.80
C ALA A 32 10.13 4.37 -0.31
N ARG A 33 9.45 5.24 -1.06
CA ARG A 33 8.64 4.84 -2.21
C ARG A 33 9.47 4.20 -3.31
N VAL A 34 10.58 4.84 -3.72
CA VAL A 34 11.45 4.30 -4.77
C VAL A 34 12.03 2.95 -4.35
N ILE A 35 12.54 2.87 -3.13
CA ILE A 35 13.07 1.61 -2.55
C ILE A 35 11.99 0.53 -2.51
N SER A 36 10.78 0.86 -2.05
CA SER A 36 9.66 -0.09 -1.97
C SER A 36 9.28 -0.64 -3.34
N ILE A 37 9.17 0.23 -4.35
CA ILE A 37 8.85 -0.18 -5.72
C ILE A 37 9.95 -1.12 -6.22
N ALA A 38 11.22 -0.73 -6.07
CA ALA A 38 12.34 -1.55 -6.50
C ALA A 38 12.32 -2.93 -5.83
N LEU A 39 12.22 -2.99 -4.50
CA LEU A 39 12.21 -4.24 -3.74
C LEU A 39 11.04 -5.16 -4.13
N ILE A 40 9.83 -4.62 -4.28
CA ILE A 40 8.63 -5.41 -4.63
C ILE A 40 8.75 -5.95 -6.06
N PHE A 41 9.22 -5.15 -7.01
CA PHE A 41 9.39 -5.63 -8.39
C PHE A 41 10.56 -6.60 -8.51
N CYS A 42 11.69 -6.38 -7.83
CA CYS A 42 12.78 -7.35 -7.75
C CYS A 42 12.29 -8.69 -7.19
N LEU A 43 11.45 -8.65 -6.15
CA LEU A 43 10.84 -9.85 -5.60
C LEU A 43 9.90 -10.54 -6.60
N ALA A 44 9.09 -9.78 -7.34
CA ALA A 44 8.23 -10.33 -8.40
C ALA A 44 9.05 -11.01 -9.52
N PHE A 45 10.16 -10.40 -9.94
CA PHE A 45 11.09 -11.00 -10.89
C PHE A 45 11.71 -12.29 -10.35
N TYR A 46 12.17 -12.29 -9.10
CA TYR A 46 12.71 -13.48 -8.46
C TYR A 46 11.72 -14.64 -8.45
N TRP A 47 10.46 -14.40 -8.03
CA TRP A 47 9.43 -15.44 -8.03
C TRP A 47 9.06 -15.90 -9.44
N SER A 48 9.00 -14.97 -10.40
CA SER A 48 8.77 -15.32 -11.81
C SER A 48 9.89 -16.22 -12.35
N TRP A 49 11.15 -15.93 -12.01
CA TRP A 49 12.30 -16.74 -12.41
C TRP A 49 12.25 -18.14 -11.78
N ALA A 50 12.04 -18.21 -10.46
CA ALA A 50 11.91 -19.49 -9.77
C ALA A 50 10.76 -20.35 -10.36
N GLN A 51 9.64 -19.73 -10.71
CA GLN A 51 8.54 -20.42 -11.38
C GLN A 51 8.94 -20.90 -12.78
N TYR A 52 9.73 -20.13 -13.53
CA TYR A 52 10.19 -20.51 -14.86
C TYR A 52 11.07 -21.77 -14.83
N GLU A 53 11.98 -21.89 -13.86
CA GLU A 53 12.84 -23.07 -13.71
C GLU A 53 12.03 -24.34 -13.46
N THR A 54 10.93 -24.25 -12.69
CA THR A 54 10.03 -25.39 -12.51
C THR A 54 9.17 -25.68 -13.73
N TRP A 55 8.87 -24.66 -14.55
CA TRP A 55 8.00 -24.76 -15.72
C TRP A 55 8.70 -25.46 -16.90
N THR A 56 9.98 -25.18 -17.14
CA THR A 56 10.78 -25.76 -18.23
C THR A 56 10.94 -27.28 -18.13
N GLY A 57 10.75 -27.86 -16.94
CA GLY A 57 10.73 -29.31 -16.73
C GLY A 57 9.43 -30.02 -17.13
N THR A 58 8.41 -29.29 -17.61
CA THR A 58 7.09 -29.88 -17.94
C THR A 58 6.90 -30.12 -19.43
N PRO A 59 6.29 -31.25 -19.84
CA PRO A 59 6.19 -31.65 -21.26
C PRO A 59 5.24 -30.80 -22.11
N PHE A 60 4.45 -29.89 -21.51
CA PHE A 60 3.48 -29.02 -22.21
C PHE A 60 3.75 -27.52 -22.00
N ALA A 61 5.02 -27.17 -21.77
CA ALA A 61 5.47 -25.83 -21.41
C ALA A 61 5.39 -24.80 -22.56
N SER A 62 4.22 -24.23 -22.83
CA SER A 62 4.11 -23.07 -23.73
C SER A 62 4.66 -21.79 -23.07
N ILE A 63 5.60 -21.10 -23.74
CA ILE A 63 6.13 -19.79 -23.30
C ILE A 63 5.00 -18.76 -23.19
N ALA A 64 4.05 -18.78 -24.12
CA ALA A 64 2.93 -17.84 -24.12
C ALA A 64 2.05 -18.01 -22.87
N TYR A 65 1.82 -19.26 -22.46
CA TYR A 65 1.10 -19.55 -21.22
C TYR A 65 1.87 -19.06 -19.99
N PHE A 66 3.18 -19.34 -19.93
CA PHE A 66 4.02 -18.88 -18.83
C PHE A 66 4.01 -17.36 -18.69
N SER A 67 4.22 -16.62 -19.79
CA SER A 67 4.22 -15.16 -19.77
C SER A 67 2.89 -14.57 -19.27
N LYS A 68 1.76 -15.16 -19.69
CA LYS A 68 0.44 -14.75 -19.20
C LYS A 68 0.27 -15.07 -17.71
N TYR A 69 0.65 -16.26 -17.28
CA TYR A 69 0.59 -16.68 -15.89
C TYR A 69 1.45 -15.78 -15.00
N ALA A 70 2.73 -15.61 -15.33
CA ALA A 70 3.66 -14.80 -14.56
C ALA A 70 3.23 -13.34 -14.51
N GLY A 71 2.77 -12.80 -15.65
CA GLY A 71 2.23 -11.45 -15.76
C GLY A 71 1.05 -11.23 -14.81
N LEU A 72 0.07 -12.12 -14.79
CA LEU A 72 -1.11 -11.99 -13.93
C LEU A 72 -0.81 -12.30 -12.45
N LYS A 73 0.04 -13.30 -12.18
CA LYS A 73 0.28 -13.81 -10.83
C LYS A 73 1.28 -12.97 -10.04
N PHE A 74 2.41 -12.62 -10.65
CA PHE A 74 3.52 -11.96 -9.95
C PHE A 74 3.52 -10.45 -10.19
N PHE A 75 3.32 -10.01 -11.43
CA PHE A 75 3.38 -8.59 -11.80
C PHE A 75 2.02 -7.87 -11.68
N GLY A 76 0.92 -8.58 -11.87
CA GLY A 76 -0.44 -8.02 -11.81
C GLY A 76 -0.72 -7.28 -10.50
N PRO A 77 -0.61 -7.94 -9.32
CA PRO A 77 -0.90 -7.30 -8.04
C PRO A 77 -0.07 -6.02 -7.76
N PRO A 78 1.27 -5.99 -7.89
CA PRO A 78 2.03 -4.76 -7.65
C PRO A 78 1.77 -3.68 -8.70
N VAL A 79 1.50 -4.03 -9.97
CA VAL A 79 1.12 -3.06 -11.00
C VAL A 79 -0.23 -2.42 -10.66
N ILE A 80 -1.23 -3.21 -10.29
CA ILE A 80 -2.56 -2.70 -9.88
C ILE A 80 -2.42 -1.80 -8.65
N ALA A 81 -1.66 -2.21 -7.64
CA ALA A 81 -1.42 -1.41 -6.44
C ALA A 81 -0.69 -0.10 -6.75
N LEU A 82 0.30 -0.12 -7.66
CA LEU A 82 1.04 1.07 -8.07
C LEU A 82 0.14 2.05 -8.84
N LEU A 83 -0.68 1.55 -9.76
CA LEU A 83 -1.67 2.35 -10.48
C LEU A 83 -2.69 2.95 -9.52
N ALA A 84 -3.21 2.16 -8.57
CA ALA A 84 -4.13 2.63 -7.54
C ALA A 84 -3.50 3.75 -6.69
N ALA A 85 -2.27 3.56 -6.21
CA ALA A 85 -1.53 4.57 -5.46
C ALA A 85 -1.29 5.86 -6.26
N TRP A 86 -0.99 5.74 -7.55
CA TRP A 86 -0.79 6.88 -8.43
C TRP A 86 -2.10 7.67 -8.65
N VAL A 87 -3.19 6.97 -9.00
CA VAL A 87 -4.53 7.58 -9.15
C VAL A 87 -4.96 8.23 -7.84
N PHE A 88 -4.84 7.53 -6.73
CA PHE A 88 -5.20 8.03 -5.40
C PHE A 88 -4.43 9.31 -5.05
N SER A 89 -3.11 9.35 -5.29
CA SER A 89 -2.30 10.57 -5.10
C SER A 89 -2.76 11.75 -5.98
N ARG A 90 -3.24 11.48 -7.20
CA ARG A 90 -3.75 12.53 -8.09
C ARG A 90 -5.09 13.06 -7.59
N VAL A 91 -6.00 12.18 -7.18
CA VAL A 91 -7.30 12.54 -6.60
C VAL A 91 -7.12 13.37 -5.34
N LEU A 92 -6.28 12.93 -4.39
CA LEU A 92 -6.03 13.69 -3.16
C LEU A 92 -5.44 15.07 -3.44
N ARG A 93 -4.48 15.20 -4.39
CA ARG A 93 -3.92 16.52 -4.76
C ARG A 93 -4.96 17.42 -5.41
N TRP A 94 -5.78 16.87 -6.29
CA TRP A 94 -6.83 17.63 -6.96
C TRP A 94 -7.84 18.14 -5.93
N MET A 95 -8.31 17.28 -5.03
CA MET A 95 -9.18 17.67 -3.92
C MET A 95 -8.50 18.72 -3.03
N ASN A 96 -7.25 18.51 -2.60
CA ASN A 96 -6.59 19.45 -1.71
C ASN A 96 -6.45 20.84 -2.34
N ARG A 97 -6.06 20.91 -3.61
CA ARG A 97 -5.96 22.18 -4.35
C ARG A 97 -7.31 22.85 -4.56
N ARG A 98 -8.37 22.08 -4.82
CA ARG A 98 -9.72 22.61 -5.03
C ARG A 98 -10.26 23.34 -3.81
N TYR A 99 -9.80 22.95 -2.62
CA TYR A 99 -10.23 23.50 -1.33
C TYR A 99 -9.06 24.18 -0.59
N GLU A 100 -8.17 24.88 -1.31
CA GLU A 100 -7.13 25.75 -0.73
C GLU A 100 -6.21 25.07 0.30
N ASN A 101 -5.88 23.79 0.08
CA ASN A 101 -5.05 22.96 0.96
C ASN A 101 -5.61 22.75 2.38
N ARG A 102 -6.94 22.89 2.53
CA ARG A 102 -7.61 22.75 3.84
C ARG A 102 -7.67 21.30 4.33
N PHE A 103 -7.60 20.30 3.45
CA PHE A 103 -7.81 18.90 3.81
C PHE A 103 -6.53 18.19 4.25
N PHE A 104 -5.45 18.34 3.49
CA PHE A 104 -4.23 17.54 3.69
C PHE A 104 -2.98 18.41 3.76
N GLU A 105 -2.04 18.00 4.60
CA GLU A 105 -0.65 18.52 4.59
C GLU A 105 0.12 17.96 3.39
N GLU A 106 1.23 18.60 3.03
CA GLU A 106 2.00 18.22 1.84
C GLU A 106 2.60 16.81 1.93
N GLU A 107 2.93 16.38 3.15
CA GLU A 107 3.48 15.08 3.52
C GLU A 107 2.43 13.95 3.62
N GLU A 108 1.16 14.29 3.87
CA GLU A 108 0.11 13.29 4.06
C GLU A 108 -0.21 12.58 2.75
N ILE A 109 -0.31 13.32 1.65
CA ILE A 109 -0.62 12.76 0.33
C ILE A 109 0.44 11.72 -0.13
N PRO A 110 1.75 12.02 -0.11
CA PRO A 110 2.75 11.04 -0.50
C PRO A 110 2.80 9.84 0.47
N THR A 111 2.53 10.05 1.77
CA THR A 111 2.44 8.98 2.77
C THR A 111 1.27 8.06 2.47
N ALA A 112 0.07 8.62 2.28
CA ALA A 112 -1.16 7.89 2.00
C ALA A 112 -1.04 7.04 0.73
N SER A 113 -0.50 7.62 -0.35
CA SER A 113 -0.25 6.87 -1.59
C SER A 113 0.82 5.77 -1.45
N LEU A 114 1.86 5.98 -0.64
CA LEU A 114 2.81 4.91 -0.33
C LEU A 114 2.14 3.76 0.44
N CYS A 115 1.28 4.09 1.41
CA CYS A 115 0.52 3.11 2.16
C CYS A 115 -0.39 2.28 1.25
N VAL A 116 -1.14 2.92 0.34
CA VAL A 116 -1.98 2.22 -0.67
C VAL A 116 -1.14 1.21 -1.45
N PHE A 117 0.03 1.63 -1.95
CA PHE A 117 0.93 0.75 -2.68
C PHE A 117 1.41 -0.44 -1.82
N LEU A 118 1.89 -0.16 -0.61
CA LEU A 118 2.50 -1.17 0.29
C LEU A 118 1.48 -2.15 0.88
N THR A 119 0.23 -1.74 1.10
CA THR A 119 -0.85 -2.69 1.44
C THR A 119 -1.12 -3.68 0.30
N GLY A 120 -0.86 -3.29 -0.95
CA GLY A 120 -0.95 -4.15 -2.12
C GLY A 120 -2.39 -4.50 -2.52
N TYR A 121 -2.55 -5.02 -3.74
CA TYR A 121 -3.84 -5.55 -4.20
C TYR A 121 -4.10 -6.94 -3.58
N PRO A 122 -5.34 -7.25 -3.15
CA PRO A 122 -6.54 -6.39 -3.10
C PRO A 122 -6.67 -5.58 -1.79
N LEU A 123 -5.75 -5.78 -0.85
CA LEU A 123 -5.90 -5.34 0.54
C LEU A 123 -5.98 -3.81 0.71
N PHE A 124 -5.45 -3.04 -0.25
CA PHE A 124 -5.56 -1.58 -0.21
C PHE A 124 -7.02 -1.10 -0.17
N PHE A 125 -8.00 -1.89 -0.65
CA PHE A 125 -9.42 -1.54 -0.52
C PHE A 125 -9.87 -1.52 0.94
N LEU A 126 -9.51 -2.56 1.70
CA LEU A 126 -9.80 -2.64 3.13
C LEU A 126 -9.11 -1.49 3.88
N TYR A 127 -7.86 -1.21 3.53
CA TYR A 127 -7.12 -0.08 4.08
C TYR A 127 -7.84 1.26 3.86
N LEU A 128 -8.28 1.54 2.63
CA LEU A 128 -8.99 2.79 2.33
C LEU A 128 -10.31 2.88 3.10
N ILE A 129 -11.06 1.78 3.24
CA ILE A 129 -12.29 1.74 4.04
C ILE A 129 -12.00 2.08 5.50
N ILE A 130 -10.97 1.48 6.10
CA ILE A 130 -10.63 1.74 7.50
C ILE A 130 -10.20 3.19 7.70
N VAL A 131 -9.36 3.75 6.82
CA VAL A 131 -8.96 5.16 6.94
C VAL A 131 -10.15 6.11 6.79
N LEU A 132 -11.11 5.80 5.92
CA LEU A 132 -12.34 6.61 5.80
C LEU A 132 -13.17 6.57 7.09
N ILE A 133 -13.31 5.39 7.70
CA ILE A 133 -14.00 5.22 8.98
C ILE A 133 -13.28 6.00 10.08
N GLU A 134 -11.96 5.85 10.20
CA GLU A 134 -11.14 6.58 11.18
C GLU A 134 -11.26 8.09 10.98
N GLY A 135 -11.16 8.57 9.74
CA GLY A 135 -11.31 9.98 9.41
C GLY A 135 -12.67 10.55 9.79
N LEU A 136 -13.75 9.78 9.57
CA LEU A 136 -15.10 10.16 9.97
C LEU A 136 -15.23 10.23 11.49
N VAL A 137 -14.76 9.21 12.20
CA VAL A 137 -14.80 9.15 13.68
C VAL A 137 -14.00 10.30 14.28
N PHE A 138 -12.77 10.55 13.83
CA PHE A 138 -11.97 11.66 14.34
C PHE A 138 -12.60 13.02 14.05
N SER A 139 -13.17 13.20 12.86
CA SER A 139 -13.86 14.45 12.49
C SER A 139 -15.08 14.72 13.36
N LEU A 140 -15.89 13.69 13.64
CA LEU A 140 -17.02 13.78 14.56
C LEU A 140 -16.56 14.15 15.98
N LEU A 141 -15.55 13.46 16.50
CA LEU A 141 -15.02 13.72 17.84
C LEU A 141 -14.43 15.13 17.99
N TYR A 142 -13.68 15.61 17.00
CA TYR A 142 -13.11 16.96 17.05
C TYR A 142 -14.17 18.06 16.95
N SER A 143 -15.18 17.84 16.09
CA SER A 143 -16.34 18.74 16.00
C SER A 143 -17.07 18.86 17.34
N LEU A 144 -17.30 17.74 18.02
CA LEU A 144 -17.92 17.72 19.35
C LEU A 144 -17.06 18.41 20.42
N LEU A 145 -15.74 18.29 20.32
CA LEU A 145 -14.81 18.91 21.26
C LEU A 145 -14.44 20.35 20.93
N SER A 146 -15.05 20.94 19.88
CA SER A 146 -14.71 22.28 19.36
C SER A 146 -13.21 22.47 19.09
N LYS A 147 -12.50 21.37 18.84
CA LYS A 147 -11.11 21.38 18.38
C LYS A 147 -11.16 21.56 16.87
N GLY A 148 -10.26 22.39 16.33
CA GLY A 148 -10.23 22.74 14.91
C GLY A 148 -9.94 21.54 13.99
N ARG A 149 -8.96 21.68 13.10
CA ARG A 149 -8.65 20.66 12.10
C ARG A 149 -8.08 19.38 12.73
N VAL A 150 -8.54 18.22 12.25
CA VAL A 150 -7.94 16.91 12.55
C VAL A 150 -6.71 16.68 11.67
N PRO A 151 -5.52 16.52 12.24
CA PRO A 151 -4.36 16.09 11.47
C PRO A 151 -4.41 14.56 11.31
N LEU A 152 -4.69 14.08 10.10
CA LEU A 152 -4.76 12.63 9.80
C LEU A 152 -3.37 12.01 9.61
N TYR A 153 -2.31 12.81 9.74
CA TYR A 153 -0.94 12.41 9.43
C TYR A 153 -0.48 11.19 10.22
N HIS A 154 -0.97 11.04 11.47
CA HIS A 154 -0.66 9.92 12.35
C HIS A 154 -1.47 8.65 12.07
N VAL A 155 -2.47 8.71 11.20
CA VAL A 155 -3.40 7.59 10.96
C VAL A 155 -2.91 6.71 9.82
N TRP A 156 -2.40 7.30 8.74
CA TRP A 156 -2.06 6.56 7.52
C TRP A 156 -1.11 5.36 7.72
N LEU A 157 0.05 5.58 8.38
CA LEU A 157 1.04 4.51 8.56
C LEU A 157 0.56 3.42 9.55
N PRO A 158 0.05 3.74 10.75
CA PRO A 158 -0.48 2.72 11.66
C PRO A 158 -1.60 1.90 11.05
N THR A 159 -2.52 2.52 10.31
CA THR A 159 -3.63 1.80 9.68
C THR A 159 -3.13 0.84 8.61
N ALA A 160 -2.12 1.24 7.82
CA ALA A 160 -1.51 0.34 6.85
C ALA A 160 -0.80 -0.85 7.52
N LEU A 161 -0.05 -0.60 8.61
CA LEU A 161 0.58 -1.64 9.42
C LEU A 161 -0.47 -2.62 9.97
N PHE A 162 -1.52 -2.08 10.61
CA PHE A 162 -2.61 -2.86 11.17
C PHE A 162 -3.26 -3.76 10.11
N VAL A 163 -3.58 -3.21 8.94
CA VAL A 163 -4.20 -3.96 7.85
C VAL A 163 -3.32 -5.11 7.35
N ILE A 164 -2.01 -4.89 7.21
CA ILE A 164 -1.07 -5.94 6.79
C ILE A 164 -0.93 -7.01 7.89
N ILE A 165 -0.85 -6.63 9.16
CA ILE A 165 -0.82 -7.57 10.30
C ILE A 165 -2.10 -8.41 10.32
N MET A 166 -3.27 -7.77 10.13
CA MET A 166 -4.56 -8.47 10.03
C MET A 166 -4.57 -9.49 8.90
N LYS A 167 -3.99 -9.15 7.74
CA LYS A 167 -3.82 -10.10 6.63
C LYS A 167 -2.97 -11.31 7.00
N ILE A 168 -1.87 -11.11 7.72
CA ILE A 168 -0.92 -12.19 8.02
C ILE A 168 -1.50 -13.15 9.07
N TYR A 169 -2.13 -12.64 10.12
CA TYR A 169 -2.48 -13.43 11.30
C TYR A 169 -3.96 -13.75 11.47
N PHE A 170 -4.86 -12.94 10.91
CA PHE A 170 -6.27 -13.01 11.26
C PHE A 170 -7.20 -13.28 10.07
N LEU A 171 -6.90 -12.74 8.88
CA LEU A 171 -7.78 -12.92 7.73
C LEU A 171 -7.69 -14.34 7.19
N PRO A 172 -8.81 -15.10 7.15
CA PRO A 172 -8.81 -16.44 6.58
C PRO A 172 -8.51 -16.37 5.08
N ALA A 173 -7.82 -17.40 4.56
CA ALA A 173 -7.49 -17.49 3.14
C ALA A 173 -8.73 -17.37 2.22
N VAL A 174 -9.92 -17.75 2.72
CA VAL A 174 -11.21 -17.60 2.03
C VAL A 174 -11.55 -16.14 1.72
N PHE A 175 -11.17 -15.19 2.57
CA PHE A 175 -11.41 -13.76 2.32
C PHE A 175 -10.55 -13.22 1.17
N LEU A 176 -9.38 -13.83 0.96
CA LEU A 176 -8.45 -13.49 -0.11
C LEU A 176 -8.71 -14.30 -1.39
N ALA A 177 -9.43 -15.43 -1.28
CA ALA A 177 -9.69 -16.36 -2.37
C ALA A 177 -10.36 -15.75 -3.62
N PRO A 178 -11.33 -14.80 -3.52
CA PRO A 178 -11.92 -14.17 -4.70
C PRO A 178 -10.91 -13.39 -5.55
N PHE A 179 -9.80 -12.99 -4.94
CA PHE A 179 -8.79 -12.11 -5.54
C PHE A 179 -7.51 -12.86 -5.93
N THR A 180 -7.35 -14.11 -5.49
CA THR A 180 -6.26 -14.99 -5.93
C THR A 180 -6.75 -15.86 -7.07
N LEU A 181 -6.32 -15.56 -8.30
CA LEU A 181 -6.44 -16.51 -9.41
C LEU A 181 -5.74 -17.82 -9.01
N ARG A 182 -6.53 -18.89 -8.87
CA ARG A 182 -6.03 -20.27 -8.80
C ARG A 182 -5.65 -20.71 -10.20
#